data_AF-A0A0M0JI32-F1
#
_entry.id   AF-A0A0M0JI32-F1
#
_cell.length_a   1.000
_cell.length_b   1.000
_cell.length_c   1.000
_cell.angle_alpha   90.00
_cell.angle_beta   90.00
_cell.angle_gamma   90.00
#
_symmetry.space_group_name_H-M   'P 1'
#
loop_
_entity.id
_entity.type
_entity.pdbx_description
1 polymer ?
#
loop_
_entity_poly.entity_id
_entity_poly.type
_entity_poly.pdbx_seq_one_letter_code
_entity_poly.pdbx_strand_id
1 'polypeptide(L)'
;MSENLLSDREASAHESRCIRAPSTCTCAHVAWIWAERPVTAAHPNPGKWMLFPSTEDVDRWWTVVQRLLATGRLGDTAKVAPSRGNVRTHLICVYLPDSDDVKEVMRVLLLLRDELDLRMGLNYKTDEETINGHYAASSGRNIQHDSKEMVSMYTSPRLVQQQRGQKRKGVSSAQRKLGKAAKSE
;
A
#
# COMPACT_ATOMS: atom_id res chain seq x y z
N MET A 1 6.54 0.09 28.37
CA MET A 1 7.02 1.15 27.46
C MET A 1 7.83 0.45 26.38
N SER A 2 7.26 0.28 25.19
CA SER A 2 8.00 -0.33 24.08
C SER A 2 9.04 0.68 23.61
N GLU A 3 10.31 0.37 23.84
CA GLU A 3 11.41 1.11 23.23
C GLU A 3 11.16 1.22 21.73
N ASN A 4 11.34 2.43 21.20
CA ASN A 4 11.09 2.70 19.79
C ASN A 4 12.14 1.93 18.98
N LEU A 5 11.77 0.73 18.51
CA LEU A 5 12.67 -0.23 17.89
C LEU A 5 13.10 0.17 16.46
N LEU A 6 12.70 1.37 16.02
CA LEU A 6 12.90 1.88 14.68
C LEU A 6 13.81 3.11 14.70
N SER A 7 14.82 3.11 13.85
CA SER A 7 15.68 4.26 13.62
C SER A 7 15.28 5.04 12.37
N ASP A 8 15.47 6.36 12.43
CA ASP A 8 15.39 7.25 11.26
C ASP A 8 16.82 7.71 10.91
N ARG A 9 17.29 7.41 9.69
CA ARG A 9 18.63 7.79 9.20
C ARG A 9 18.83 9.30 9.15
N GLU A 10 17.76 10.04 8.97
CA GLU A 10 17.75 11.50 8.85
C GLU A 10 17.28 12.15 10.16
N ALA A 11 17.26 11.41 11.28
CA ALA A 11 16.78 11.89 12.58
C ALA A 11 17.39 13.24 13.00
N SER A 12 18.68 13.47 12.72
CA SER A 12 19.39 14.70 13.06
C SER A 12 19.12 15.87 12.10
N ALA A 13 18.56 15.61 10.92
CA ALA A 13 18.20 16.64 9.95
C ALA A 13 16.82 17.27 10.23
N HIS A 14 16.04 16.67 11.13
CA HIS A 14 14.78 17.24 11.60
C HIS A 14 15.03 18.45 12.50
N GLU A 15 14.22 19.49 12.32
CA GLU A 15 14.16 20.62 13.25
C GLU A 15 13.64 20.16 14.62
N SER A 16 14.05 20.81 15.71
CA SER A 16 13.68 20.44 17.08
C SER A 16 12.17 20.42 17.34
N ARG A 17 11.40 21.25 16.63
CA ARG A 17 9.93 21.33 16.69
C ARG A 17 9.21 20.30 15.80
N CYS A 18 9.94 19.57 14.95
CA CYS A 18 9.35 18.63 14.03
C CYS A 18 8.91 17.37 14.76
N ILE A 19 7.62 17.03 14.66
CA ILE A 19 7.07 15.77 15.19
C ILE A 19 7.25 14.58 14.25
N ARG A 20 7.91 14.79 13.10
CA ARG A 20 8.19 13.77 12.07
C ARG A 20 6.94 13.10 11.49
N ALA A 21 5.79 13.80 11.52
CA ALA A 21 4.58 13.37 10.82
C ALA A 21 4.73 13.69 9.33
N PRO A 22 4.57 12.71 8.42
CA PRO A 22 4.77 12.92 6.98
C PRO A 22 3.93 14.05 6.39
N SER A 23 2.68 14.21 6.83
CA SER A 23 1.75 15.23 6.31
C SER A 23 2.17 16.67 6.67
N THR A 24 2.90 16.87 7.78
CA THR A 24 3.27 18.19 8.30
C THR A 24 4.77 18.45 8.37
N CYS A 25 5.62 17.45 8.09
CA CYS A 25 7.07 17.61 8.15
C CYS A 25 7.56 18.44 6.95
N THR A 26 8.02 19.66 7.22
CA THR A 26 8.56 20.59 6.21
C THR A 26 10.06 20.88 6.37
N CYS A 27 10.79 20.04 7.10
CA CYS A 27 12.22 20.26 7.36
C CYS A 27 13.03 20.30 6.07
N ALA A 28 13.83 21.36 5.88
CA ALA A 28 14.52 21.63 4.61
C ALA A 28 15.51 20.52 4.21
N HIS A 29 16.17 19.90 5.19
CA HIS A 29 17.21 18.90 4.98
C HIS A 29 16.74 17.45 5.11
N VAL A 30 15.43 17.22 5.33
CA VAL A 30 14.86 15.88 5.39
C VAL A 30 14.29 15.50 4.03
N ALA A 31 14.96 14.59 3.33
CA ALA A 31 14.51 14.00 2.07
C ALA A 31 13.50 12.88 2.31
N TRP A 32 13.72 12.09 3.35
CA TRP A 32 12.89 10.95 3.70
C TRP A 32 12.76 10.83 5.21
N ILE A 33 11.58 10.40 5.66
CA ILE A 33 11.39 9.93 7.04
C ILE A 33 11.56 8.43 7.00
N TRP A 34 12.58 7.91 7.68
CA TRP A 34 12.91 6.49 7.67
C TRP A 34 12.34 5.76 8.90
N ALA A 35 12.04 4.49 8.71
CA ALA A 35 11.69 3.55 9.77
C ALA A 35 12.47 2.25 9.53
N GLU A 36 13.47 2.00 10.36
CA GLU A 36 14.41 0.90 10.13
C GLU A 36 14.64 0.06 11.38
N ARG A 37 14.59 -1.26 11.19
CA ARG A 37 15.09 -2.23 12.16
C ARG A 37 16.54 -2.55 11.86
N PRO A 38 17.31 -3.00 12.89
CA PRO A 38 18.64 -3.52 12.66
C PRO A 38 18.62 -4.63 11.60
N VAL A 39 19.36 -4.40 10.51
CA VAL A 39 19.54 -5.37 9.43
C VAL A 39 20.43 -6.49 9.96
N THR A 40 19.93 -7.73 9.93
CA THR A 40 20.63 -8.90 10.50
C THR A 40 21.29 -9.78 9.45
N ALA A 41 20.98 -9.57 8.17
CA ALA A 41 21.51 -10.32 7.04
C ALA A 41 21.58 -9.43 5.79
N ALA A 42 22.44 -9.79 4.83
CA ALA A 42 22.50 -9.09 3.56
C ALA A 42 21.18 -9.26 2.77
N HIS A 43 20.83 -8.26 1.96
CA HIS A 43 19.69 -8.30 1.05
C HIS A 43 20.20 -8.70 -0.33
N PRO A 44 20.05 -9.97 -0.76
CA PRO A 44 20.62 -10.44 -2.01
C PRO A 44 19.96 -9.80 -3.23
N ASN A 45 18.65 -9.56 -3.17
CA ASN A 45 17.88 -8.98 -4.27
C ASN A 45 16.75 -8.09 -3.73
N PRO A 46 17.08 -6.91 -3.16
CA PRO A 46 16.08 -6.09 -2.49
C PRO A 46 15.04 -5.56 -3.46
N GLY A 47 13.81 -5.47 -2.99
CA GLY A 47 12.72 -4.81 -3.72
C GLY A 47 11.81 -4.05 -2.77
N LYS A 48 10.84 -3.32 -3.33
CA LYS A 48 9.94 -2.49 -2.53
C LYS A 48 8.51 -2.46 -3.06
N TRP A 49 7.56 -2.52 -2.14
CA TRP A 49 6.18 -2.09 -2.40
C TRP A 49 6.10 -0.57 -2.34
N MET A 50 5.44 0.04 -3.33
CA MET A 50 5.18 1.48 -3.38
C MET A 50 3.70 1.77 -3.11
N LEU A 51 3.44 2.55 -2.07
CA LEU A 51 2.11 2.99 -1.66
C LEU A 51 1.98 4.51 -1.86
N PHE A 52 0.78 4.93 -2.26
CA PHE A 52 0.49 6.32 -2.62
C PHE A 52 -0.70 6.89 -1.83
N PRO A 53 -0.60 7.06 -0.49
CA PRO A 53 -1.67 7.67 0.30
C PRO A 53 -1.86 9.16 -0.04
N SER A 54 -3.08 9.66 0.17
CA SER A 54 -3.31 11.11 0.18
C SER A 54 -2.70 11.75 1.43
N THR A 55 -2.60 13.07 1.43
CA THR A 55 -2.10 13.85 2.58
C THR A 55 -2.93 13.62 3.85
N GLU A 56 -4.23 13.34 3.71
CA GLU A 56 -5.12 13.03 4.83
C GLU A 56 -4.88 11.64 5.42
N ASP A 57 -4.44 10.68 4.61
CA ASP A 57 -4.25 9.28 4.99
C ASP A 57 -2.80 8.94 5.37
N VAL A 58 -1.81 9.73 4.91
CA VAL A 58 -0.38 9.37 4.99
C VAL A 58 0.09 9.11 6.41
N ASP A 59 -0.31 9.92 7.39
CA ASP A 59 0.15 9.75 8.79
C ASP A 59 -0.41 8.46 9.40
N ARG A 60 -1.67 8.14 9.09
CA ARG A 60 -2.31 6.89 9.51
C ARG A 60 -1.61 5.70 8.88
N TRP A 61 -1.37 5.73 7.57
CA TRP A 61 -0.71 4.64 6.86
C TRP A 61 0.72 4.45 7.35
N TRP A 62 1.45 5.55 7.55
CA TRP A 62 2.81 5.52 8.06
C TRP A 62 2.90 4.94 9.47
N THR A 63 1.93 5.28 10.34
CA THR A 63 1.84 4.69 11.69
C THR A 63 1.63 3.17 11.64
N VAL A 64 0.75 2.70 10.75
CA VAL A 64 0.52 1.25 10.56
C VAL A 64 1.79 0.57 10.04
N VAL A 65 2.46 1.15 9.04
CA VAL A 65 3.72 0.62 8.50
C VAL A 65 4.79 0.51 9.58
N GLN A 66 4.99 1.57 10.37
CA GLN A 66 5.94 1.55 11.50
C GLN A 66 5.59 0.45 12.51
N ARG A 67 4.31 0.30 12.90
CA ARG A 67 3.88 -0.77 13.81
C ARG A 67 4.20 -2.15 13.24
N LEU A 68 3.89 -2.39 11.97
CA LEU A 68 4.12 -3.70 11.34
C LEU A 68 5.62 -3.98 11.13
N LEU A 69 6.44 -2.97 10.85
CA LEU A 69 7.90 -3.07 10.86
C LEU A 69 8.40 -3.44 12.25
N ALA A 70 8.06 -2.66 13.29
CA ALA A 70 8.52 -2.87 14.66
C ALA A 70 8.17 -4.26 15.22
N THR A 71 7.05 -4.84 14.78
CA THR A 71 6.60 -6.19 15.14
C THR A 71 7.17 -7.29 14.25
N GLY A 72 8.02 -6.96 13.27
CA GLY A 72 8.64 -7.89 12.34
C GLY A 72 7.66 -8.57 11.38
N ARG A 73 6.50 -7.96 11.13
CA ARG A 73 5.48 -8.46 10.20
C ARG A 73 5.69 -7.95 8.77
N LEU A 74 6.47 -6.90 8.58
CA LEU A 74 7.01 -6.45 7.29
C LEU A 74 8.50 -6.81 7.19
N GLY A 75 9.21 -6.27 6.18
CA GLY A 75 10.66 -6.30 6.12
C GLY A 75 11.31 -5.50 7.25
N ASP A 76 12.52 -4.99 7.01
CA ASP A 76 13.26 -4.23 8.03
C ASP A 76 13.27 -2.72 7.78
N THR A 77 12.93 -2.27 6.57
CA THR A 77 13.13 -0.89 6.16
C THR A 77 11.89 -0.35 5.46
N ALA A 78 11.45 0.83 5.85
CA ALA A 78 10.55 1.65 5.04
C ALA A 78 10.96 3.12 5.09
N LYS A 79 10.47 3.87 4.11
CA LYS A 79 10.61 5.32 4.07
C LYS A 79 9.38 5.99 3.50
N VAL A 80 9.12 7.21 3.93
CA VAL A 80 8.04 8.05 3.43
C VAL A 80 8.53 9.43 3.03
N ALA A 81 8.05 9.92 1.90
CA ALA A 81 8.33 11.28 1.44
C ALA A 81 7.57 12.29 2.33
N PRO A 82 8.28 13.24 2.98
CA PRO A 82 7.63 14.27 3.79
C PRO A 82 6.85 15.27 2.92
N SER A 83 5.97 16.04 3.56
CA SER A 83 5.19 17.10 2.93
C SER A 83 6.10 18.26 2.50
N ARG A 84 6.61 18.18 1.27
CA ARG A 84 7.35 19.27 0.63
C ARG A 84 6.38 20.13 -0.17
N GLY A 85 5.75 21.09 0.51
CA GLY A 85 4.78 22.01 -0.09
C GLY A 85 3.39 21.41 -0.21
N ASN A 86 2.59 21.86 -1.19
CA ASN A 86 1.21 21.43 -1.39
C ASN A 86 1.12 20.11 -2.19
N VAL A 87 1.75 19.05 -1.68
CA VAL A 87 1.59 17.70 -2.24
C VAL A 87 0.21 17.15 -1.91
N ARG A 88 -0.44 16.50 -2.88
CA ARG A 88 -1.75 15.83 -2.69
C ARG A 88 -1.61 14.35 -2.32
N THR A 89 -0.44 13.79 -2.61
CA THR A 89 -0.15 12.36 -2.47
C THR A 89 1.29 12.20 -2.04
N HIS A 90 1.53 11.28 -1.12
CA HIS A 90 2.85 10.92 -0.63
C HIS A 90 3.28 9.58 -1.21
N LEU A 91 4.58 9.30 -1.20
CA LEU A 91 5.13 7.98 -1.51
C LEU A 91 5.63 7.33 -0.22
N ILE A 92 5.12 6.14 0.08
CA ILE A 92 5.69 5.23 1.07
C ILE A 92 6.31 4.06 0.32
N CYS A 93 7.57 3.74 0.62
CA CYS A 93 8.24 2.53 0.15
C CYS A 93 8.45 1.56 1.32
N VAL A 94 8.00 0.31 1.16
CA VAL A 94 8.24 -0.77 2.12
C VAL A 94 9.17 -1.79 1.46
N TYR A 95 10.37 -1.96 2.01
CA TYR A 95 11.40 -2.81 1.42
C TYR A 95 11.31 -4.25 1.91
N LEU A 96 11.66 -5.17 1.01
CA LEU A 96 11.85 -6.59 1.28
C LEU A 96 13.29 -6.99 0.89
N PRO A 97 13.95 -7.89 1.64
CA PRO A 97 15.33 -8.31 1.39
C PRO A 97 15.56 -9.03 0.06
N ASP A 98 14.58 -9.81 -0.37
CA ASP A 98 14.70 -10.71 -1.51
C ASP A 98 13.40 -10.72 -2.32
N SER A 99 13.47 -10.24 -3.57
CA SER A 99 12.34 -10.20 -4.49
C SER A 99 12.03 -11.55 -5.15
N ASP A 100 12.97 -12.50 -5.08
CA ASP A 100 12.78 -13.86 -5.58
C ASP A 100 11.99 -14.72 -4.58
N ASP A 101 11.90 -14.30 -3.31
CA ASP A 101 10.95 -14.88 -2.34
C ASP A 101 9.52 -14.37 -2.60
N VAL A 102 8.91 -14.92 -3.66
CA VAL A 102 7.55 -14.58 -4.08
C VAL A 102 6.52 -14.81 -2.96
N LYS A 103 6.75 -15.79 -2.07
CA LYS A 103 5.84 -16.07 -0.96
C LYS A 103 5.82 -14.90 0.01
N GLU A 104 7.00 -14.40 0.36
CA GLU A 104 7.15 -13.26 1.26
C GLU A 104 6.63 -11.96 0.62
N VAL A 105 6.94 -11.73 -0.65
CA VAL A 105 6.42 -10.59 -1.43
C VAL A 105 4.88 -10.55 -1.42
N MET A 106 4.24 -11.70 -1.67
CA MET A 106 2.77 -11.82 -1.67
C MET A 106 2.18 -11.76 -0.26
N ARG A 107 2.85 -12.33 0.75
CA ARG A 107 2.42 -12.24 2.16
C ARG A 107 2.37 -10.79 2.61
N VAL A 108 3.41 -10.02 2.31
CA VAL A 108 3.46 -8.58 2.64
C VAL A 108 2.39 -7.79 1.89
N LEU A 109 2.15 -8.08 0.61
CA LEU A 109 1.07 -7.45 -0.16
C LEU A 109 -0.30 -7.65 0.49
N LEU A 110 -0.64 -8.88 0.86
CA LEU A 110 -1.94 -9.19 1.48
C LEU A 110 -2.07 -8.54 2.85
N LEU A 111 -0.99 -8.54 3.63
CA LEU A 111 -0.95 -7.88 4.94
C LEU A 111 -1.17 -6.37 4.81
N LEU A 112 -0.47 -5.69 3.89
CA LEU A 112 -0.64 -4.26 3.65
C LEU A 112 -2.07 -3.93 3.21
N ARG A 113 -2.69 -4.79 2.41
CA ARG A 113 -4.09 -4.60 1.99
C ARG A 113 -5.07 -4.68 3.15
N ASP A 114 -4.92 -5.68 4.00
CA ASP A 114 -5.81 -5.91 5.13
C ASP A 114 -5.69 -4.77 6.17
N GLU A 115 -4.45 -4.44 6.56
CA GLU A 115 -4.18 -3.49 7.64
C GLU A 115 -4.46 -2.02 7.25
N LEU A 116 -4.45 -1.71 5.94
CA LEU A 116 -4.70 -0.35 5.41
C LEU A 116 -6.03 -0.22 4.63
N ASP A 117 -6.83 -1.29 4.55
CA ASP A 117 -8.05 -1.40 3.71
C ASP A 117 -7.83 -0.97 2.25
N LEU A 118 -6.77 -1.48 1.63
CA LEU A 118 -6.41 -1.11 0.26
C LEU A 118 -7.17 -1.96 -0.75
N ARG A 119 -8.00 -1.28 -1.54
CA ARG A 119 -8.76 -1.88 -2.65
C ARG A 119 -8.05 -1.73 -4.00
N MET A 120 -7.08 -0.84 -4.07
CA MET A 120 -6.31 -0.55 -5.27
C MET A 120 -5.16 -1.55 -5.49
N GLY A 121 -4.61 -1.53 -6.71
CA GLY A 121 -3.37 -2.23 -7.01
C GLY A 121 -2.19 -1.53 -6.33
N LEU A 122 -1.23 -2.32 -5.88
CA LEU A 122 0.08 -1.84 -5.44
C LEU A 122 1.11 -2.21 -6.50
N ASN A 123 2.14 -1.37 -6.62
CA ASN A 123 3.26 -1.59 -7.52
C ASN A 123 4.45 -2.11 -6.71
N TYR A 124 5.09 -3.17 -7.20
CA TYR A 124 6.35 -3.67 -6.67
C TYR A 124 7.48 -3.37 -7.65
N LYS A 125 8.62 -2.89 -7.15
CA LYS A 125 9.80 -2.62 -7.97
C LYS A 125 11.06 -3.13 -7.29
N THR A 126 11.92 -3.82 -8.03
CA THR A 126 13.23 -4.25 -7.54
C THR A 126 14.19 -3.05 -7.43
N ASP A 127 15.21 -3.15 -6.57
CA ASP A 127 16.26 -2.14 -6.51
C ASP A 127 17.12 -2.16 -7.78
N GLU A 128 17.32 -3.33 -8.41
CA GLU A 128 18.01 -3.44 -9.70
C GLU A 128 17.33 -2.59 -10.79
N GLU A 129 16.01 -2.68 -10.93
CA GLU A 129 15.24 -1.82 -11.85
C GLU A 129 15.30 -0.32 -11.47
N THR A 130 15.58 -0.01 -10.20
CA THR A 130 15.77 1.38 -9.74
C THR A 130 17.15 1.90 -10.17
N ILE A 131 18.19 1.06 -10.06
CA ILE A 131 19.58 1.37 -10.43
C ILE A 131 19.71 1.53 -11.96
N ASN A 132 19.00 0.71 -12.74
CA ASN A 132 19.03 0.76 -14.20
C ASN A 132 18.19 1.89 -14.83
N GLY A 133 17.62 2.80 -14.01
CA GLY A 133 16.97 4.01 -14.51
C GLY A 133 15.62 3.80 -15.20
N HIS A 134 14.98 2.63 -15.04
CA HIS A 134 13.68 2.33 -15.63
C HIS A 134 12.55 3.04 -14.87
N TYR A 135 12.38 4.35 -15.10
CA TYR A 135 11.23 5.11 -14.65
C TYR A 135 10.20 5.17 -15.77
N ALA A 136 8.90 4.99 -15.44
CA ALA A 136 7.84 5.40 -16.35
C ALA A 136 8.03 6.91 -16.61
N ALA A 137 8.28 7.28 -17.86
CA ALA A 137 8.53 8.66 -18.24
C ALA A 137 7.39 9.56 -17.74
N SER A 138 7.70 10.39 -16.76
CA SER A 138 6.87 11.54 -16.42
C SER A 138 7.15 12.60 -17.49
N SER A 139 6.10 13.02 -18.20
CA SER A 139 6.06 14.11 -19.20
C SER A 139 6.46 13.79 -20.67
N GLY A 140 5.44 13.75 -21.53
CA GLY A 140 5.39 14.64 -22.70
C GLY A 140 6.23 14.34 -23.94
N ARG A 141 6.83 13.16 -24.12
CA ARG A 141 7.41 12.77 -25.43
C ARG A 141 7.04 11.32 -25.77
N ASN A 142 6.34 11.16 -26.90
CA ASN A 142 6.15 9.87 -27.57
C ASN A 142 7.53 9.34 -27.99
N ILE A 143 8.13 8.52 -27.14
CA ILE A 143 9.12 7.56 -27.60
C ILE A 143 8.39 6.23 -27.63
N GLN A 144 8.12 5.74 -28.84
CA GLN A 144 7.70 4.36 -29.07
C GLN A 144 8.91 3.46 -28.78
N HIS A 145 9.20 3.26 -27.50
CA HIS A 145 9.81 2.00 -27.08
C HIS A 145 8.66 1.04 -26.78
N ASP A 146 8.90 -0.22 -27.12
CA ASP A 146 7.99 -1.36 -26.93
C ASP A 146 7.58 -1.45 -25.44
N SER A 147 6.51 -0.74 -25.11
CA SER A 147 6.22 -0.18 -23.78
C SER A 147 5.47 -1.17 -22.89
N LYS A 148 5.80 -2.45 -23.02
CA LYS A 148 5.03 -3.51 -22.36
C LYS A 148 5.85 -4.54 -21.60
N GLU A 149 7.17 -4.60 -21.78
CA GLU A 149 8.01 -5.43 -20.94
C GLU A 149 8.69 -4.59 -19.86
N MET A 150 8.37 -4.91 -18.61
CA MET A 150 9.07 -4.52 -17.38
C MET A 150 8.86 -3.08 -16.89
N VAL A 151 7.63 -2.78 -16.45
CA VAL A 151 7.42 -1.79 -15.39
C VAL A 151 6.47 -2.40 -14.36
N SER A 152 7.03 -2.84 -13.22
CA SER A 152 6.40 -3.58 -12.12
C SER A 152 6.39 -5.10 -12.32
N MET A 153 7.39 -5.79 -11.76
CA MET A 153 7.44 -7.27 -11.69
C MET A 153 6.15 -7.86 -11.10
N TYR A 154 5.54 -7.16 -10.14
CA TYR A 154 4.23 -7.51 -9.59
C TYR A 154 3.31 -6.29 -9.55
N THR A 155 2.37 -6.22 -10.50
CA THR A 155 1.21 -5.32 -10.37
C THR A 155 0.04 -6.11 -9.85
N SER A 156 -0.43 -5.80 -8.64
CA SER A 156 -1.58 -6.52 -8.10
C SER A 156 -2.90 -5.94 -8.63
N PRO A 157 -3.86 -6.76 -9.10
CA PRO A 157 -5.15 -6.27 -9.58
C PRO A 157 -5.97 -5.64 -8.45
N ARG A 158 -6.88 -4.73 -8.79
CA ARG A 158 -7.87 -4.20 -7.84
C ARG A 158 -8.81 -5.30 -7.37
N LEU A 159 -9.14 -5.32 -6.09
CA LEU A 159 -10.13 -6.26 -5.55
C LEU A 159 -11.54 -5.75 -5.89
N VAL A 160 -12.24 -6.44 -6.79
CA VAL A 160 -13.67 -6.21 -7.05
C VAL A 160 -14.47 -6.98 -6.00
N GLN A 161 -15.34 -6.28 -5.28
CA GLN A 161 -16.24 -6.91 -4.31
C GLN A 161 -17.26 -7.77 -5.07
N GLN A 162 -17.16 -9.09 -4.97
CA GLN A 162 -18.26 -9.97 -5.37
C GLN A 162 -19.47 -9.59 -4.49
N GLN A 163 -20.55 -9.12 -5.13
CA GLN A 163 -21.82 -8.95 -4.45
C GLN A 163 -22.22 -10.30 -3.85
N ARG A 164 -22.27 -10.40 -2.52
CA ARG A 164 -22.92 -11.50 -1.82
C ARG A 164 -24.40 -11.50 -2.19
N GLY A 165 -24.77 -12.22 -3.23
CA GLY A 165 -26.16 -12.50 -3.57
C GLY A 165 -26.80 -13.27 -2.42
N GLN A 166 -27.64 -12.60 -1.62
CA GLN A 166 -28.52 -13.25 -0.67
C GLN A 166 -29.54 -14.10 -1.45
N LYS A 167 -29.28 -15.40 -1.59
CA LYS A 167 -30.35 -16.38 -1.86
C LYS A 167 -31.15 -16.56 -0.57
N ARG A 168 -32.17 -15.72 -0.36
CA ARG A 168 -33.19 -15.97 0.66
C ARG A 168 -34.00 -17.18 0.23
N LYS A 169 -33.86 -18.29 0.97
CA LYS A 169 -34.78 -19.42 0.95
C LYS A 169 -36.15 -18.93 1.45
N GLY A 170 -37.18 -19.08 0.65
CA GLY A 170 -38.57 -18.87 1.05
C GLY A 170 -39.40 -20.08 0.65
N VAL A 171 -39.63 -21.00 1.58
CA VAL A 171 -40.56 -22.11 1.43
C VAL A 171 -41.95 -21.62 1.84
N SER A 172 -42.88 -21.74 0.90
CA SER A 172 -44.34 -21.95 0.97
C SER A 172 -45.10 -21.61 2.27
N SER A 173 -46.17 -20.82 2.13
CA SER A 173 -47.47 -21.17 2.72
C SER A 173 -48.61 -20.55 1.89
N ALA A 174 -49.28 -21.40 1.11
CA ALA A 174 -50.55 -21.10 0.49
C ALA A 174 -51.67 -21.30 1.52
N GLN A 175 -52.44 -20.26 1.82
CA GLN A 175 -53.74 -20.39 2.47
C GLN A 175 -54.81 -19.58 1.74
N ARG A 176 -55.81 -20.35 1.32
CA ARG A 176 -57.16 -20.07 0.79
C ARG A 176 -57.87 -18.84 1.40
N LYS A 177 -58.71 -18.19 0.58
CA LYS A 177 -60.21 -18.17 0.62
C LYS A 177 -60.72 -17.08 -0.36
N LEU A 178 -61.44 -17.45 -1.44
CA LEU A 178 -62.90 -17.64 -1.61
C LEU A 178 -63.72 -16.33 -1.79
N GLY A 179 -64.49 -16.30 -2.90
CA GLY A 179 -65.57 -15.32 -3.19
C GLY A 179 -65.73 -15.10 -4.72
N LYS A 180 -66.44 -15.91 -5.52
CA LYS A 180 -67.91 -16.18 -5.68
C LYS A 180 -68.61 -15.25 -6.70
N ALA A 181 -69.20 -15.88 -7.73
CA ALA A 181 -70.33 -15.46 -8.61
C ALA A 181 -70.03 -14.38 -9.69
N ALA A 182 -70.60 -14.36 -10.91
CA ALA A 182 -71.74 -15.03 -11.55
C ALA A 182 -71.67 -14.92 -13.10
N LYS A 183 -72.38 -15.83 -13.82
CA LYS A 183 -73.18 -15.74 -15.10
C LYS A 183 -72.68 -14.82 -16.24
N SER A 184 -72.81 -15.07 -17.54
CA SER A 184 -73.66 -15.84 -18.49
C SER A 184 -72.94 -15.69 -19.86
N GLU A 185 -72.99 -16.59 -20.85
CA GLU A 185 -74.09 -17.11 -21.68
C GLU A 185 -73.64 -18.41 -22.36
#